data_AF-A0A937CG60-F1
#
_entry.id   AF-A0A937CG60-F1
#
_cell.length_a   1.000
_cell.length_b   1.000
_cell.length_c   1.000
_cell.angle_alpha   90.00
_cell.angle_beta   90.00
_cell.angle_gamma   90.00
#
_symmetry.space_group_name_H-M   'P 1'
#
loop_
_entity.id
_entity.type
_entity.pdbx_description
1 polymer ?
#
loop_
_entity_poly.entity_id
_entity_poly.type
_entity_poly.pdbx_seq_one_letter_code
_entity_poly.pdbx_strand_id
1 'polypeptide(L)'
;MLQTTYQPNMVDIVFPIEGTTICRHYSHDLQNALQNEMPWISGDEQFSIHPIKLVTGDTDITVLSPQSTMIVRGPRARCEEIKPLSGKALNLSGHVIRLGKSARKRIESVLNLYAHHVVAENANESDFMTKVSEELQILGIRWRTRLRQTPCTRHAHPFTRYFQPNGAWPSA
;
A
#
# COMPACT_ATOMS: atom_id res chain seq x y z
N MET A 1 -11.43 30.75 14.23
CA MET A 1 -11.89 29.59 13.44
C MET A 1 -11.13 29.61 12.13
N LEU A 2 -10.08 28.80 11.99
CA LEU A 2 -9.38 28.67 10.70
C LEU A 2 -10.10 27.56 9.94
N GLN A 3 -10.91 27.94 8.95
CA GLN A 3 -11.38 27.02 7.92
C GLN A 3 -10.20 26.70 7.01
N THR A 4 -9.49 25.63 7.31
CA THR A 4 -8.50 25.08 6.37
C THR A 4 -9.29 24.49 5.22
N THR A 5 -9.33 25.17 4.08
CA THR A 5 -9.74 24.57 2.79
C THR A 5 -8.70 23.53 2.39
N TYR A 6 -8.71 22.38 3.06
CA TYR A 6 -7.99 21.19 2.63
C TYR A 6 -8.72 20.67 1.40
N GLN A 7 -8.16 20.92 0.22
CA GLN A 7 -8.58 20.24 -1.00
C GLN A 7 -7.73 18.96 -1.10
N PRO A 8 -8.21 17.78 -0.67
CA PRO A 8 -7.54 16.56 -1.02
C PRO A 8 -7.72 16.40 -2.53
N ASN A 9 -6.73 16.88 -3.28
CA ASN A 9 -6.59 16.56 -4.68
C ASN A 9 -6.19 15.09 -4.87
N MET A 10 -6.14 14.27 -3.81
CA MET A 10 -5.90 12.83 -3.91
C MET A 10 -7.21 12.09 -4.22
N VAL A 11 -7.12 11.09 -5.09
CA VAL A 11 -8.23 10.18 -5.42
C VAL A 11 -7.74 8.75 -5.43
N ASP A 12 -8.67 7.83 -5.24
CA ASP A 12 -8.41 6.40 -5.37
C ASP A 12 -8.77 5.97 -6.81
N ILE A 13 -7.85 5.29 -7.47
CA ILE A 13 -8.05 4.67 -8.78
C ILE A 13 -8.20 3.18 -8.54
N VAL A 14 -9.42 2.69 -8.75
CA VAL A 14 -9.80 1.30 -8.48
C VAL A 14 -9.73 0.51 -9.78
N PHE A 15 -9.00 -0.59 -9.75
CA PHE A 15 -8.89 -1.58 -10.81
C PHE A 15 -9.56 -2.87 -10.35
N PRO A 16 -10.69 -3.27 -10.94
CA PRO A 16 -11.22 -4.62 -10.75
C PRO A 16 -10.16 -5.65 -11.16
N ILE A 17 -9.99 -6.71 -10.37
CA ILE A 17 -9.06 -7.78 -10.69
C ILE A 17 -9.87 -8.94 -11.26
N GLU A 18 -9.51 -9.37 -12.45
CA GLU A 18 -10.02 -10.59 -13.06
C GLU A 18 -8.95 -11.67 -12.97
N GLY A 19 -9.25 -12.73 -12.24
CA GLY A 19 -8.35 -13.86 -12.02
C GLY A 19 -8.96 -14.80 -11.01
N THR A 20 -8.46 -16.04 -10.98
CA THR A 20 -8.99 -17.06 -10.07
C THR A 20 -8.19 -17.13 -8.78
N THR A 21 -6.85 -17.06 -8.90
CA THR A 21 -5.93 -17.30 -7.79
C THR A 21 -4.81 -16.28 -7.79
N ILE A 22 -4.25 -16.04 -6.60
CA ILE A 22 -3.10 -15.19 -6.38
C ILE A 22 -2.25 -15.78 -5.25
N CYS A 23 -0.93 -15.66 -5.35
CA CYS A 23 -0.02 -16.02 -4.26
C CYS A 23 -0.21 -15.05 -3.06
N ARG A 24 -0.15 -15.55 -1.83
CA ARG A 24 -0.23 -14.74 -0.60
C ARG A 24 0.93 -13.75 -0.49
N HIS A 25 2.08 -14.09 -1.05
CA HIS A 25 3.30 -13.27 -1.06
C HIS A 25 3.45 -12.43 -2.33
N TYR A 26 2.35 -12.05 -2.97
CA TYR A 26 2.34 -11.32 -4.24
C TYR A 26 3.00 -9.94 -4.22
N SER A 27 3.23 -9.34 -3.04
CA SER A 27 3.63 -7.93 -2.92
C SER A 27 4.87 -7.56 -3.73
N HIS A 28 5.89 -8.42 -3.71
CA HIS A 28 7.14 -8.19 -4.44
C HIS A 28 6.96 -8.31 -5.95
N ASP A 29 6.26 -9.35 -6.40
CA ASP A 29 6.01 -9.56 -7.83
C ASP A 29 5.09 -8.47 -8.39
N LEU A 30 4.13 -8.00 -7.60
CA LEU A 30 3.26 -6.89 -7.96
C LEU A 30 4.08 -5.61 -8.10
N GLN A 31 4.98 -5.33 -7.16
CA GLN A 31 5.88 -4.18 -7.24
C GLN A 31 6.72 -4.23 -8.52
N ASN A 32 7.36 -5.37 -8.81
CA ASN A 32 8.17 -5.52 -10.02
C ASN A 32 7.35 -5.36 -11.29
N ALA A 33 6.15 -5.96 -11.34
CA ALA A 33 5.26 -5.84 -12.48
C ALA A 33 4.82 -4.39 -12.70
N LEU A 34 4.51 -3.66 -11.62
CA LEU A 34 4.13 -2.24 -11.71
C LEU A 34 5.31 -1.34 -12.10
N GLN A 35 6.53 -1.63 -11.61
CA GLN A 35 7.74 -0.90 -12.00
C GLN A 35 8.08 -1.09 -13.48
N ASN A 36 7.89 -2.29 -14.02
CA ASN A 36 8.08 -2.53 -15.45
C ASN A 36 7.11 -1.70 -16.30
N GLU A 37 5.86 -1.57 -15.86
CA GLU A 37 4.84 -0.83 -16.60
C GLU A 37 4.90 0.69 -16.37
N MET A 38 5.36 1.12 -15.19
CA MET A 38 5.44 2.51 -14.76
C MET A 38 6.70 2.73 -13.92
N PRO A 39 7.89 2.86 -14.54
CA PRO A 39 9.16 2.93 -13.81
C PRO A 39 9.25 4.06 -12.80
N TRP A 40 8.54 5.17 -13.06
CA TRP A 40 8.51 6.35 -12.21
C TRP A 40 7.78 6.13 -10.88
N ILE A 41 6.94 5.09 -10.74
CA ILE A 41 6.12 4.88 -9.53
C ILE A 41 6.95 4.63 -8.27
N SER A 42 8.17 4.10 -8.42
CA SER A 42 9.07 3.83 -7.29
C SER A 42 9.66 5.08 -6.64
N GLY A 43 9.79 6.16 -7.41
CA GLY A 43 10.41 7.41 -6.96
C GLY A 43 9.39 8.47 -6.56
N ASP A 44 8.10 8.17 -6.68
CA ASP A 44 7.04 9.15 -6.53
C ASP A 44 6.23 8.92 -5.26
N GLU A 45 6.56 9.68 -4.22
CA GLU A 45 5.89 9.61 -2.92
C GLU A 45 4.42 10.05 -2.96
N GLN A 46 3.97 10.67 -4.06
CA GLN A 46 2.58 11.09 -4.21
C GLN A 46 1.65 9.91 -4.55
N PHE A 47 2.21 8.79 -5.02
CA PHE A 47 1.44 7.60 -5.35
C PHE A 47 1.59 6.52 -4.29
N SER A 48 0.50 5.80 -4.04
CA SER A 48 0.50 4.69 -3.09
C SER A 48 -0.38 3.57 -3.61
N ILE A 49 0.03 2.34 -3.37
CA ILE A 49 -0.73 1.15 -3.77
C ILE A 49 -1.30 0.52 -2.51
N HIS A 50 -2.62 0.33 -2.48
CA HIS A 50 -3.26 -0.37 -1.38
C HIS A 50 -3.06 -1.89 -1.52
N PRO A 51 -2.84 -2.60 -0.40
CA PRO A 51 -2.86 -4.06 -0.40
C PRO A 51 -4.18 -4.60 -0.97
N ILE A 52 -4.07 -5.57 -1.87
CA ILE A 52 -5.21 -6.35 -2.35
C ILE A 52 -5.73 -7.18 -1.19
N LYS A 53 -7.04 -7.06 -0.93
CA LYS A 53 -7.71 -7.84 0.11
C LYS A 53 -7.79 -9.30 -0.32
N LEU A 54 -7.11 -10.16 0.43
CA LEU A 54 -7.12 -11.60 0.23
C LEU A 54 -8.00 -12.28 1.27
N VAL A 55 -8.62 -13.40 0.89
CA VAL A 55 -9.32 -14.27 1.83
C VAL A 55 -8.29 -14.89 2.78
N THR A 56 -8.63 -14.95 4.06
CA THR A 56 -7.77 -15.61 5.06
C THR A 56 -7.84 -17.13 4.83
N GLY A 57 -6.69 -17.77 4.73
CA GLY A 57 -6.57 -19.21 4.51
C GLY A 57 -5.15 -19.66 4.74
N ASP A 58 -4.98 -20.93 5.10
CA ASP A 58 -3.70 -21.52 5.53
C ASP A 58 -2.75 -21.85 4.36
N THR A 59 -3.20 -21.66 3.12
CA THR A 59 -2.43 -21.96 1.92
C THR A 59 -1.72 -20.72 1.35
N ASP A 60 -0.57 -20.96 0.72
CA ASP A 60 0.20 -19.92 0.02
C ASP A 60 -0.52 -19.37 -1.22
N ILE A 61 -1.51 -20.10 -1.73
CA ILE A 61 -2.37 -19.67 -2.84
C ILE A 61 -3.74 -19.32 -2.26
N THR A 62 -4.26 -18.16 -2.63
CA THR A 62 -5.60 -17.70 -2.23
C THR A 62 -6.48 -17.48 -3.44
N VAL A 63 -7.75 -17.86 -3.33
CA VAL A 63 -8.77 -17.58 -4.36
C VAL A 63 -9.19 -16.11 -4.29
N LEU A 64 -9.21 -15.44 -5.44
CA LEU A 64 -9.69 -14.07 -5.54
C LEU A 64 -11.21 -14.04 -5.44
N SER A 65 -11.74 -13.10 -4.67
CA SER A 65 -13.17 -12.82 -4.68
C SER A 65 -13.54 -12.12 -6.00
N PRO A 66 -14.78 -12.27 -6.50
CA PRO A 66 -15.25 -11.53 -7.68
C PRO A 66 -15.19 -10.00 -7.52
N GLN A 67 -15.10 -9.52 -6.28
CA GLN A 67 -15.00 -8.11 -5.92
C GLN A 67 -13.56 -7.68 -5.56
N SER A 68 -12.56 -8.54 -5.79
CA SER A 68 -11.17 -8.19 -5.55
C SER A 68 -10.76 -7.04 -6.46
N THR A 69 -10.20 -5.99 -5.86
CA THR A 69 -9.76 -4.80 -6.58
C THR A 69 -8.38 -4.38 -6.11
N MET A 70 -7.56 -3.91 -7.05
CA MET A 70 -6.34 -3.17 -6.76
C MET A 70 -6.67 -1.69 -6.69
N ILE A 71 -6.17 -0.97 -5.68
CA ILE A 71 -6.43 0.46 -5.53
C ILE A 71 -5.09 1.20 -5.54
N VAL A 72 -4.98 2.18 -6.42
CA VAL A 72 -3.84 3.10 -6.48
C VAL A 72 -4.33 4.48 -6.08
N ARG A 73 -3.76 5.02 -5.01
CA ARG A 73 -4.01 6.38 -4.55
C ARG A 73 -2.99 7.32 -5.17
N GLY A 74 -3.44 8.48 -5.61
CA GLY A 74 -2.53 9.52 -6.10
C GLY A 74 -3.25 10.81 -6.47
N PRO A 75 -2.51 11.81 -6.96
CA PRO A 75 -3.06 13.11 -7.30
C PRO A 75 -4.05 13.01 -8.47
N ARG A 76 -5.17 13.70 -8.35
CA ARG A 76 -6.25 13.80 -9.35
C ARG A 76 -5.74 14.28 -10.69
N ALA A 77 -4.83 15.26 -10.68
CA ALA A 77 -4.21 15.81 -11.88
C ALA A 77 -3.40 14.77 -12.67
N ARG A 78 -2.86 13.76 -11.98
CA ARG A 78 -1.94 12.76 -12.53
C ARG A 78 -2.57 11.38 -12.67
N CYS A 79 -3.87 11.27 -12.45
CA CYS A 79 -4.60 10.01 -12.58
C CYS A 79 -4.57 9.41 -13.99
N GLU A 80 -4.43 10.24 -15.02
CA GLU A 80 -4.31 9.77 -16.40
C GLU A 80 -3.04 8.93 -16.61
N GLU A 81 -1.97 9.18 -15.85
CA GLU A 81 -0.71 8.41 -15.93
C GLU A 81 -0.89 6.95 -15.50
N ILE A 82 -1.86 6.66 -14.64
CA ILE A 82 -2.13 5.32 -14.08
C ILE A 82 -3.17 4.54 -14.90
N LYS A 83 -4.05 5.23 -15.64
CA LYS A 83 -5.09 4.57 -16.45
C LYS A 83 -4.58 3.53 -17.46
N PRO A 84 -3.39 3.67 -18.09
CA PRO A 84 -2.84 2.68 -19.01
C PRO A 84 -2.66 1.28 -18.41
N LEU A 85 -2.71 1.11 -17.08
CA LEU A 85 -2.76 -0.21 -16.45
C LEU A 85 -4.06 -0.98 -16.74
N SER A 86 -5.14 -0.28 -17.13
CA SER A 86 -6.42 -0.91 -17.42
C SER A 86 -6.28 -1.86 -18.61
N GLY A 87 -6.70 -3.11 -18.44
CA GLY A 87 -6.62 -4.16 -19.46
C GLY A 87 -5.32 -4.96 -19.45
N LYS A 88 -4.29 -4.54 -18.68
CA LYS A 88 -3.01 -5.27 -18.62
C LYS A 88 -3.13 -6.56 -17.81
N ALA A 89 -2.35 -7.55 -18.21
CA ALA A 89 -2.17 -8.80 -17.48
C ALA A 89 -0.85 -8.73 -16.70
N LEU A 90 -0.92 -8.94 -15.38
CA LEU A 90 0.25 -9.01 -14.51
C LEU A 90 0.45 -10.46 -14.07
N ASN A 91 1.67 -10.96 -14.19
CA ASN A 91 2.05 -12.28 -13.72
C ASN A 91 2.61 -12.17 -12.30
N LEU A 92 1.94 -12.78 -11.33
CA LEU A 92 2.32 -12.78 -9.91
C LEU A 92 2.65 -14.22 -9.49
N SER A 93 3.93 -14.57 -9.47
CA SER A 93 4.42 -15.91 -9.13
C SER A 93 3.79 -17.05 -9.96
N GLY A 94 3.52 -16.83 -11.25
CA GLY A 94 2.85 -17.82 -12.12
C GLY A 94 1.32 -17.71 -12.15
N HIS A 95 0.74 -16.81 -11.34
CA HIS A 95 -0.69 -16.50 -11.37
C HIS A 95 -0.93 -15.23 -12.19
N VAL A 96 -1.55 -15.38 -13.35
CA VAL A 96 -1.89 -14.24 -14.21
C VAL A 96 -3.19 -13.60 -13.73
N ILE A 97 -3.11 -12.34 -13.36
CA ILE A 97 -4.27 -11.50 -13.06
C ILE A 97 -4.43 -10.44 -14.14
N ARG A 98 -5.66 -10.11 -14.50
CA ARG A 98 -5.96 -9.04 -15.47
C ARG A 98 -6.61 -7.87 -14.76
N LEU A 99 -6.11 -6.67 -15.02
CA LEU A 99 -6.69 -5.45 -14.49
C LEU A 99 -7.85 -5.03 -15.39
N GLY A 100 -9.04 -4.87 -14.81
CA GLY A 100 -10.22 -4.39 -15.50
C GLY A 100 -10.17 -2.88 -15.79
N LYS A 101 -11.30 -2.35 -16.25
CA LYS A 101 -11.44 -0.91 -16.50
C LYS A 101 -11.29 -0.12 -15.19
N SER A 102 -10.34 0.82 -15.16
CA SER A 102 -10.16 1.70 -14.00
C SER A 102 -11.39 2.58 -13.75
N ALA A 103 -11.70 2.77 -12.47
CA ALA A 103 -12.73 3.70 -12.00
C ALA A 103 -12.13 4.63 -10.95
N ARG A 104 -12.48 5.92 -11.03
CA ARG A 104 -12.12 6.89 -10.00
C ARG A 104 -13.08 6.80 -8.83
N LYS A 105 -12.53 6.73 -7.63
CA LYS A 105 -13.25 6.76 -6.36
C LYS A 105 -12.78 7.94 -5.52
N ARG A 106 -13.73 8.70 -4.98
CA ARG A 106 -13.44 9.77 -4.02
C ARG A 106 -12.93 9.15 -2.73
N ILE A 107 -11.91 9.76 -2.14
CA ILE A 107 -11.45 9.38 -0.80
C ILE A 107 -12.53 9.80 0.20
N GLU A 108 -13.02 8.83 0.96
CA GLU A 108 -13.94 9.06 2.06
C GLU A 108 -13.13 9.35 3.33
N SER A 109 -13.59 10.31 4.12
CA SER A 109 -13.00 10.60 5.42
C SER A 109 -13.24 9.43 6.36
N VAL A 110 -12.17 8.86 6.90
CA VAL A 110 -12.24 7.80 7.92
C VAL A 110 -11.79 8.33 9.27
N LEU A 111 -12.48 7.91 10.34
CA LEU A 111 -12.16 8.33 11.71
C LEU A 111 -10.96 7.58 12.29
N ASN A 112 -10.68 6.37 11.80
CA ASN A 112 -9.59 5.52 12.27
C ASN A 112 -8.72 5.12 11.09
N LEU A 113 -7.40 5.29 11.25
CA LEU A 113 -6.41 4.75 10.33
C LEU A 113 -5.80 3.50 10.95
N TYR A 114 -5.65 2.46 10.14
CA TYR A 114 -5.01 1.23 10.55
C TYR A 114 -3.93 0.85 9.53
N ALA A 115 -2.75 0.50 10.03
CA ALA A 115 -1.63 0.03 9.24
C ALA A 115 -1.14 -1.29 9.83
N HIS A 116 -1.01 -2.32 8.98
CA HIS A 116 -0.48 -3.62 9.40
C HIS A 116 1.04 -3.58 9.60
N HIS A 117 1.73 -2.75 8.83
CA HIS A 117 3.17 -2.59 8.87
C HIS A 117 3.50 -1.11 8.78
N VAL A 118 4.53 -0.69 9.52
CA VAL A 118 5.08 0.67 9.48
C VAL A 118 6.59 0.56 9.29
N VAL A 119 7.15 1.49 8.53
CA VAL A 119 8.60 1.62 8.40
C VAL A 119 9.05 2.63 9.45
N ALA A 120 9.98 2.21 10.31
CA ALA A 120 10.58 3.05 11.33
C ALA A 120 12.10 3.04 11.16
N GLU A 121 12.76 4.14 11.57
CA GLU A 121 14.23 4.25 11.51
C GLU A 121 14.92 3.28 12.47
N ASN A 122 14.25 2.94 13.57
CA ASN A 122 14.74 2.02 14.58
C ASN A 122 13.62 1.09 15.07
N ALA A 123 14.00 0.05 15.82
CA ALA A 123 13.06 -0.90 16.41
C ALA A 123 12.49 -0.44 17.77
N ASN A 124 12.79 0.78 18.21
CA ASN A 124 12.30 1.31 19.48
C ASN A 124 10.90 1.92 19.30
N GLU A 125 9.90 1.23 19.84
CA GLU A 125 8.51 1.65 19.82
C GLU A 125 8.30 3.05 20.40
N SER A 126 9.00 3.40 21.50
CA SER A 126 8.81 4.70 22.16
C SER A 126 9.31 5.87 21.33
N ASP A 127 10.45 5.68 20.65
CA ASP A 127 11.04 6.71 19.77
C ASP A 127 10.15 6.91 18.55
N PHE A 128 9.66 5.80 17.95
CA PHE A 128 8.69 5.86 16.85
C PHE A 128 7.42 6.62 17.25
N MET A 129 6.85 6.32 18.43
CA MET A 129 5.65 6.98 18.90
C MET A 129 5.86 8.48 19.17
N THR A 130 7.05 8.86 19.62
CA THR A 130 7.41 10.28 19.83
C THR A 130 7.48 11.01 18.49
N LYS A 131 8.18 10.45 17.50
CA LYS A 131 8.28 11.02 16.15
C LYS A 131 6.91 11.20 15.49
N VAL A 132 6.06 10.17 15.53
CA VAL A 132 4.69 10.24 14.99
C VAL A 132 3.86 11.31 15.71
N SER A 133 4.02 11.45 17.03
CA SER A 133 3.34 12.50 17.81
C SER A 133 3.73 13.90 17.34
N GLU A 134 5.02 14.14 17.13
CA GLU A 134 5.56 15.42 16.67
C GLU A 134 5.05 15.76 15.26
N GLU A 135 5.11 14.81 14.33
CA GLU A 135 4.62 15.00 12.96
C GLU A 135 3.11 15.30 12.93
N LEU A 136 2.31 14.58 13.70
CA LEU A 136 0.86 14.82 13.78
C LEU A 136 0.51 16.15 14.45
N GLN A 137 1.31 16.59 15.43
CA GLN A 137 1.15 17.92 16.03
C GLN A 137 1.47 19.04 15.04
N ILE A 138 2.54 18.90 14.25
CA ILE A 138 2.89 19.86 13.19
C ILE A 138 1.73 20.00 12.18
N LEU A 139 1.07 18.89 11.86
CA LEU A 139 -0.10 18.87 10.97
C LEU A 139 -1.39 19.37 11.65
N GLY A 140 -1.38 19.65 12.96
CA GLY A 140 -2.55 20.10 13.71
C GLY A 140 -3.64 19.04 13.87
N ILE A 141 -3.31 17.76 13.70
CA ILE A 141 -4.25 16.65 13.75
C ILE A 141 -4.39 16.17 15.20
N ARG A 142 -5.63 16.13 15.71
CA ARG A 142 -5.91 15.47 16.99
C ARG A 142 -5.99 13.97 16.79
N TRP A 143 -5.21 13.21 17.55
CA TRP A 143 -5.11 11.76 17.39
C TRP A 143 -5.09 11.04 18.74
N ARG A 144 -5.34 9.73 18.69
CA ARG A 144 -5.14 8.80 19.80
C ARG A 144 -4.66 7.47 19.23
N THR A 145 -3.55 6.95 19.71
CA THR A 145 -3.09 5.62 19.30
C THR A 145 -3.69 4.51 20.15
N ARG A 146 -3.84 3.34 19.54
CA ARG A 146 -3.90 2.06 20.23
C ARG A 146 -2.93 1.11 19.54
N LEU A 147 -1.84 0.78 20.20
CA LEU A 147 -0.97 -0.30 19.75
C LEU A 147 -1.54 -1.62 20.27
N ARG A 148 -1.69 -2.59 19.38
CA ARG A 148 -2.04 -3.96 19.77
C ARG A 148 -0.73 -4.61 20.20
N GLN A 149 -0.50 -4.70 21.51
CA GLN A 149 0.59 -5.51 22.05
C GLN A 149 0.30 -6.96 21.68
N THR A 150 0.95 -7.46 20.64
CA THR A 150 1.01 -8.89 20.39
C THR A 150 2.30 -9.34 21.08
N PRO A 151 2.24 -10.19 22.12
CA PRO A 151 3.46 -10.73 22.69
C PRO A 151 4.23 -11.37 21.54
N CYS A 152 5.49 -10.97 21.35
CA CYS A 152 6.42 -11.59 20.40
C CYS A 152 6.70 -13.03 20.87
N THR A 153 5.75 -13.94 20.68
CA THR A 153 5.92 -15.36 20.92
C THR A 153 5.72 -16.11 19.61
N ARG A 154 6.87 -16.43 19.01
CA ARG A 154 7.15 -17.46 18.00
C ARG A 154 6.87 -17.12 16.53
N HIS A 155 7.95 -17.33 15.76
CA HIS A 155 8.12 -17.33 14.31
C HIS A 155 8.23 -15.95 13.66
N ALA A 156 9.44 -15.39 13.77
CA ALA A 156 9.97 -14.53 12.74
C ALA A 156 9.93 -15.30 11.41
N HIS A 157 8.94 -15.02 10.56
CA HIS A 157 8.99 -15.42 9.17
C HIS A 157 10.02 -14.53 8.47
N PRO A 158 11.13 -15.11 7.95
CA PRO A 158 12.16 -14.35 7.30
C PRO A 158 11.69 -14.08 5.88
N PHE A 159 11.26 -12.85 5.59
CA PHE A 159 11.44 -12.13 4.33
C PHE A 159 10.37 -11.03 4.24
N THR A 160 10.72 -9.88 4.79
CA THR A 160 10.22 -8.60 4.29
C THR A 160 11.48 -7.78 4.07
N ARG A 161 12.13 -7.97 2.91
CA ARG A 161 13.18 -7.04 2.47
C ARG A 161 12.47 -5.72 2.18
N TYR A 162 12.71 -4.75 3.06
CA TYR A 162 12.27 -3.38 2.87
C TYR A 162 13.02 -2.76 1.70
N PHE A 163 12.28 -2.11 0.80
CA PHE A 163 12.82 -1.19 -0.19
C PHE A 163 13.22 0.10 0.53
N GLN A 164 14.53 0.37 0.65
CA GLN A 164 15.06 1.67 1.04
C GLN A 164 15.22 2.54 -0.21
N PRO A 165 14.68 3.78 -0.24
CA PRO A 165 14.76 4.64 -1.42
C PRO A 165 16.16 5.24 -1.66
N ASN A 166 17.09 5.13 -0.71
CA ASN A 166 18.46 5.63 -0.85
C ASN A 166 19.44 4.46 -0.96
N GLY A 167 19.81 4.13 -2.20
CA GLY A 167 20.74 3.06 -2.53
C GLY A 167 22.11 3.24 -1.89
N ALA A 168 22.39 2.46 -0.86
CA ALA A 168 23.73 2.04 -0.45
C ALA A 168 23.61 0.75 0.38
N TRP A 169 23.99 -0.40 -0.18
CA TRP A 169 24.14 -1.64 0.58
C TRP A 169 25.50 -1.62 1.28
N PRO A 170 25.59 -1.75 2.62
CA PRO A 170 26.84 -2.17 3.23
C PRO A 170 27.05 -3.66 2.90
N SER A 171 28.14 -3.95 2.21
CA SER A 171 28.60 -5.32 1.96
C SER A 171 29.17 -5.92 3.24
N ALA A 172 28.48 -6.91 3.80
CA ALA A 172 29.03 -8.04 4.56
C ALA A 172 27.95 -9.09 4.81
#